data_AF-A0A1C5YGC4-F1
#
_entry.id   AF-A0A1C5YGC4-F1
#
_cell.length_a   1.000
_cell.length_b   1.000
_cell.length_c   1.000
_cell.angle_alpha   90.00
_cell.angle_beta   90.00
_cell.angle_gamma   90.00
#
_symmetry.space_group_name_H-M   'P 1'
#
loop_
_entity.id
_entity.type
_entity.pdbx_description
1 polymer ?
#
loop_
_entity_poly.entity_id
_entity_poly.type
_entity_poly.pdbx_seq_one_letter_code
_entity_poly.pdbx_strand_id
1 'polypeptide(L)'
;MTVLIIGGAYQGKRKVAENLYADLPRIENLHEIVRKMLKEDKDPMSLADTLCGHVITCDEIGCGIVPIDRADEYWRESVGRLCCALAQKADAVVRVIAGVPQFIKGEQP
;
A
#
# COMPACT_ATOMS: atom_id res chain seq x y z
N MET A 1 -12.10 5.39 -9.35
CA MET A 1 -10.79 4.81 -9.69
C MET A 1 -10.04 4.51 -8.40
N THR A 2 -9.44 3.34 -8.29
CA THR A 2 -8.64 2.89 -7.14
C THR A 2 -7.21 2.64 -7.61
N VAL A 3 -6.23 3.22 -6.92
CA VAL A 3 -4.81 3.07 -7.28
C VAL A 3 -4.03 2.62 -6.07
N LEU A 4 -3.23 1.57 -6.22
CA LEU A 4 -2.30 1.12 -5.20
C LEU A 4 -0.86 1.48 -5.60
N ILE A 5 -0.18 2.28 -4.79
CA ILE A 5 1.20 2.69 -5.01
C ILE A 5 2.08 2.08 -3.91
N ILE A 6 2.94 1.14 -4.30
CA ILE A 6 3.88 0.43 -3.43
C ILE A 6 5.33 0.85 -3.71
N GLY A 7 6.24 0.53 -2.79
CA GLY A 7 7.67 0.80 -2.91
C GLY A 7 8.32 1.01 -1.56
N GLY A 8 9.65 1.06 -1.48
CA GLY A 8 10.34 1.24 -0.20
C GLY A 8 10.09 2.61 0.44
N ALA A 9 10.47 2.73 1.71
CA ALA A 9 10.45 4.00 2.44
C ALA A 9 11.22 5.07 1.67
N TYR A 10 10.70 6.31 1.66
CA TYR A 10 11.33 7.47 1.01
C TYR A 10 11.58 7.35 -0.51
N GLN A 11 10.95 6.40 -1.22
CA GLN A 11 11.13 6.22 -2.66
C GLN A 11 10.26 7.13 -3.55
N GLY A 12 9.58 8.14 -3.00
CA GLY A 12 8.83 9.13 -3.80
C GLY A 12 7.38 8.79 -4.14
N LYS A 13 6.78 7.77 -3.49
CA LYS A 13 5.38 7.35 -3.69
C LYS A 13 4.37 8.50 -3.63
N ARG A 14 4.52 9.40 -2.65
CA ARG A 14 3.65 10.57 -2.48
C ARG A 14 3.68 11.50 -3.70
N LYS A 15 4.87 11.79 -4.22
CA LYS A 15 5.03 12.63 -5.41
C LYS A 15 4.40 12.00 -6.65
N VAL A 16 4.51 10.67 -6.78
CA VAL A 16 3.82 9.91 -7.84
C VAL A 16 2.30 10.02 -7.69
N ALA A 17 1.77 9.87 -6.46
CA ALA A 17 0.35 10.04 -6.17
C ALA A 17 -0.16 11.45 -6.51
N GLU A 18 0.58 12.48 -6.11
CA GLU A 18 0.25 13.89 -6.36
C GLU A 18 0.30 14.24 -7.85
N ASN A 19 1.26 13.70 -8.60
CA ASN A 19 1.44 14.05 -10.01
C ASN A 19 0.47 13.31 -10.95
N LEU A 20 0.24 12.01 -10.72
CA LEU A 20 -0.52 11.17 -11.65
C LEU A 20 -2.00 11.06 -11.26
N TYR A 21 -2.34 11.33 -10.00
CA TYR A 21 -3.68 11.11 -9.46
C TYR A 21 -4.11 12.23 -8.51
N ALA A 22 -3.84 13.48 -8.91
CA ALA A 22 -4.04 14.68 -8.09
C ALA A 22 -5.47 14.82 -7.54
N ASP A 23 -6.47 14.43 -8.34
CA ASP A 23 -7.89 14.62 -8.06
C ASP A 23 -8.52 13.51 -7.21
N LEU A 24 -7.79 12.43 -6.95
CA LEU A 24 -8.30 11.32 -6.15
C LEU A 24 -7.96 11.50 -4.65
N PRO A 25 -8.87 11.11 -3.74
CA PRO A 25 -8.58 11.13 -2.31
C PRO A 25 -7.45 10.16 -1.98
N ARG A 26 -6.54 10.59 -1.09
CA ARG A 26 -5.29 9.87 -0.79
C ARG A 26 -5.33 9.24 0.59
N ILE A 27 -4.83 8.01 0.67
CA ILE A 27 -4.58 7.28 1.91
C ILE A 27 -3.09 6.96 1.95
N GLU A 28 -2.38 7.58 2.88
CA GLU A 28 -0.92 7.46 2.97
C GLU A 28 -0.49 6.48 4.05
N ASN A 29 0.64 5.80 3.80
CA ASN A 29 1.30 4.92 4.77
C ASN A 29 0.39 3.79 5.29
N LEU A 30 -0.26 3.05 4.39
CA LEU A 30 -1.17 1.95 4.72
C LEU A 30 -0.57 0.95 5.73
N HIS A 31 0.72 0.63 5.60
CA HIS A 31 1.45 -0.23 6.53
C HIS A 31 1.38 0.25 7.99
N GLU A 32 1.47 1.55 8.26
CA GLU A 32 1.33 2.10 9.62
C GLU A 32 -0.13 2.07 10.10
N ILE A 33 -1.09 2.30 9.20
CA ILE A 33 -2.53 2.15 9.52
C ILE A 33 -2.81 0.72 9.95
N VAL A 34 -2.32 -0.26 9.20
CA VAL A 34 -2.42 -1.69 9.55
C VAL A 34 -1.76 -1.96 10.89
N ARG A 35 -0.57 -1.40 11.16
CA ARG A 35 0.12 -1.57 12.44
C ARG A 35 -0.72 -1.06 13.61
N LYS A 36 -1.36 0.10 13.45
CA LYS A 36 -2.25 0.69 14.45
C LYS A 36 -3.50 -0.17 14.65
N MET A 37 -4.13 -0.64 13.58
CA MET A 37 -5.31 -1.51 13.67
C MET A 37 -5.02 -2.80 14.42
N LEU A 38 -3.89 -3.45 14.13
CA LEU A 38 -3.49 -4.68 14.82
C LEU A 38 -3.24 -4.45 16.31
N LYS A 39 -2.66 -3.31 16.71
CA LYS A 39 -2.51 -2.93 18.12
C LYS A 39 -3.83 -2.67 18.84
N GLU A 40 -4.89 -2.38 18.09
CA GLU A 40 -6.25 -2.16 18.57
C GLU A 40 -7.14 -3.41 18.37
N ASP A 41 -6.54 -4.59 18.08
CA ASP A 41 -7.23 -5.85 17.79
C ASP A 41 -8.30 -5.76 16.66
N LYS A 42 -8.07 -4.86 15.69
CA LYS A 42 -8.93 -4.69 14.51
C LYS A 42 -8.37 -5.43 13.31
N ASP A 43 -9.26 -6.02 12.51
CA ASP A 43 -8.92 -6.71 11.27
C ASP A 43 -8.60 -5.72 10.13
N PRO A 44 -7.35 -5.66 9.63
CA PRO A 44 -6.97 -4.79 8.52
C PRO A 44 -7.66 -5.16 7.19
N MET A 45 -8.11 -6.40 7.01
CA MET A 45 -8.79 -6.83 5.78
C MET A 45 -10.10 -6.09 5.55
N SER A 46 -10.73 -5.57 6.61
CA SER A 46 -11.91 -4.69 6.53
C SER A 46 -11.67 -3.41 5.70
N LEU A 47 -10.41 -3.01 5.50
CA LEU A 47 -10.06 -1.87 4.66
C LEU A 47 -10.17 -2.17 3.15
N ALA A 48 -10.18 -3.43 2.73
CA ALA A 48 -10.10 -3.79 1.31
C ALA A 48 -11.24 -3.21 0.47
N ASP A 49 -12.45 -3.10 1.04
CA ASP A 49 -13.60 -2.47 0.38
C ASP A 49 -13.65 -0.96 0.65
N THR A 50 -13.39 -0.55 1.89
CA THR A 50 -13.47 0.86 2.33
C THR A 50 -12.49 1.78 1.57
N LEU A 51 -11.35 1.24 1.13
CA LEU A 51 -10.34 2.01 0.41
C LEU A 51 -10.56 2.07 -1.11
N CYS A 52 -11.60 1.43 -1.64
CA CYS A 52 -11.96 1.61 -3.05
C CYS A 52 -12.24 3.10 -3.35
N GLY A 53 -11.83 3.57 -4.53
CA GLY A 53 -11.96 4.98 -4.93
C GLY A 53 -10.81 5.90 -4.48
N HIS A 54 -9.78 5.36 -3.83
CA HIS A 54 -8.65 6.13 -3.30
C HIS A 54 -7.35 5.82 -4.03
N VAL A 55 -6.38 6.73 -3.89
CA VAL A 55 -4.96 6.48 -4.16
C VAL A 55 -4.30 6.11 -2.84
N ILE A 56 -3.84 4.86 -2.75
CA ILE A 56 -3.33 4.27 -1.51
C ILE A 56 -1.83 4.12 -1.65
N THR A 57 -1.05 4.66 -0.71
CA THR A 57 0.40 4.45 -0.66
C THR A 57 0.79 3.48 0.46
N CYS A 58 1.66 2.54 0.14
CA CYS A 58 2.16 1.55 1.10
C CYS A 58 3.66 1.31 0.96
N ASP A 59 4.34 1.09 2.07
CA ASP A 59 5.73 0.64 2.05
C ASP A 59 5.77 -0.86 1.82
N GLU A 60 6.72 -1.31 0.99
CA GLU A 60 7.04 -2.73 0.87
C GLU A 60 7.92 -3.16 2.04
N ILE A 61 7.31 -3.79 3.05
CA ILE A 61 7.98 -4.29 4.25
C ILE A 61 8.27 -5.80 4.20
N GLY A 62 7.88 -6.47 3.11
CA GLY A 62 7.98 -7.91 2.94
C GLY A 62 9.28 -8.42 2.30
N CYS A 63 10.13 -7.54 1.78
CA CYS A 63 11.31 -7.93 0.97
C CYS A 63 12.60 -8.10 1.79
N GLY A 64 12.51 -8.09 3.12
CA GLY A 64 13.64 -8.25 4.04
C GLY A 64 13.67 -9.62 4.71
N ILE A 65 14.35 -9.67 5.85
CA ILE A 65 14.42 -10.87 6.71
C ILE A 65 13.10 -10.98 7.49
N VAL A 66 12.69 -12.21 7.82
CA VAL A 66 11.58 -12.45 8.75
C VAL A 66 11.95 -11.85 10.12
N PRO A 67 11.10 -10.97 10.71
CA PRO A 67 11.34 -10.42 12.04
C PRO A 67 11.39 -11.52 13.11
N ILE A 68 12.21 -11.30 14.15
CA ILE A 68 12.27 -12.19 15.32
C ILE A 68 11.01 -12.02 16.18
N ASP A 69 10.48 -10.80 16.25
CA ASP A 69 9.26 -10.50 16.98
C ASP A 69 8.01 -10.97 16.20
N ARG A 70 7.17 -11.77 16.86
CA ARG A 70 5.96 -12.36 16.27
C ARG A 70 4.92 -11.31 15.87
N ALA A 71 4.83 -10.19 16.59
CA ALA A 71 3.91 -9.11 16.26
C ALA A 71 4.35 -8.38 14.98
N ASP A 72 5.65 -8.14 14.81
CA ASP A 72 6.18 -7.55 13.58
C ASP A 72 6.10 -8.52 12.39
N GLU A 73 6.31 -9.83 12.60
CA GLU A 73 6.04 -10.86 11.59
C GLU A 73 4.57 -10.85 11.17
N TYR A 74 3.64 -10.88 12.13
CA TYR A 74 2.21 -10.87 11.86
C TYR A 74 1.75 -9.58 11.15
N TRP A 75 2.30 -8.44 11.56
CA TRP A 75 2.08 -7.16 10.89
C TRP A 75 2.55 -7.19 9.43
N ARG A 76 3.78 -7.66 9.18
CA ARG A 76 4.33 -7.82 7.82
C ARG A 76 3.42 -8.65 6.94
N GLU A 77 2.95 -9.80 7.43
CA GLU A 77 2.06 -10.66 6.67
C GLU A 77 0.68 -10.04 6.44
N SER A 78 0.13 -9.36 7.44
CA SER A 78 -1.18 -8.70 7.34
C SER A 78 -1.17 -7.58 6.30
N VAL A 79 -0.11 -6.76 6.27
CA VAL A 79 0.10 -5.77 5.21
C VAL A 79 0.18 -6.44 3.85
N GLY A 80 0.95 -7.52 3.73
CA GLY A 80 1.07 -8.28 2.47
C GLY A 80 -0.27 -8.80 1.95
N ARG A 81 -1.05 -9.46 2.81
CA ARG A 81 -2.39 -9.99 2.46
C ARG A 81 -3.35 -8.87 2.04
N LEU A 82 -3.37 -7.74 2.76
CA LEU A 82 -4.19 -6.59 2.40
C LEU A 82 -3.76 -5.98 1.05
N CYS A 83 -2.45 -5.84 0.81
CA CYS A 83 -1.94 -5.37 -0.48
C CYS A 83 -2.36 -6.28 -1.64
N CYS A 84 -2.34 -7.61 -1.46
CA CYS A 84 -2.87 -8.54 -2.47
C CYS A 84 -4.36 -8.29 -2.76
N ALA A 85 -5.18 -8.12 -1.73
CA ALA A 85 -6.60 -7.85 -1.88
C ALA A 85 -6.86 -6.50 -2.57
N LEU A 86 -6.12 -5.45 -2.20
CA LEU A 86 -6.20 -4.14 -2.84
C LEU A 86 -5.74 -4.18 -4.30
N ALA A 87 -4.65 -4.89 -4.61
CA ALA A 87 -4.14 -5.02 -5.97
C ALA A 87 -5.13 -5.72 -6.92
N GLN A 88 -5.88 -6.71 -6.41
CA GLN A 88 -6.96 -7.36 -7.17
C GLN A 88 -8.05 -6.37 -7.56
N LYS A 89 -8.45 -5.48 -6.63
CA LYS A 89 -9.51 -4.49 -6.81
C LYS A 89 -9.06 -3.18 -7.47
N ALA A 90 -7.76 -2.87 -7.47
CA ALA A 90 -7.22 -1.63 -7.99
C ALA A 90 -7.31 -1.57 -9.52
N ASP A 91 -7.59 -0.38 -10.07
CA ASP A 91 -7.50 -0.14 -11.51
C ASP A 91 -6.04 -0.08 -11.97
N ALA A 92 -5.16 0.49 -11.13
CA ALA A 92 -3.73 0.55 -11.36
C ALA A 92 -2.92 0.14 -10.12
N VAL A 93 -1.81 -0.57 -10.35
CA VAL A 93 -0.82 -0.89 -9.31
C VAL A 93 0.53 -0.38 -9.77
N VAL A 94 1.11 0.54 -9.02
CA VAL A 94 2.37 1.21 -9.34
C VAL A 94 3.39 0.89 -8.27
N ARG A 95 4.54 0.35 -8.68
CA ARG A 95 5.71 0.21 -7.81
C ARG A 95 6.68 1.35 -8.09
N VAL A 96 7.07 2.07 -7.06
CA VAL A 96 8.03 3.17 -7.19
C VAL A 96 9.38 2.70 -6.67
N ILE A 97 10.42 2.79 -7.50
CA ILE A 97 11.80 2.44 -7.14
C ILE A 97 12.70 3.63 -7.47
N ALA A 98 13.42 4.14 -6.48
CA ALA A 98 14.29 5.32 -6.62
C ALA A 98 13.59 6.52 -7.30
N GLY A 99 12.30 6.74 -6.99
CA GLY A 99 11.49 7.81 -7.58
C GLY A 99 10.89 7.49 -8.95
N VAL A 100 11.21 6.33 -9.54
CA VAL A 100 10.73 5.92 -10.86
C VAL A 100 9.48 5.03 -10.70
N PRO A 101 8.31 5.43 -11.23
CA PRO A 101 7.10 4.61 -11.20
C PRO A 101 7.16 3.50 -12.26
N GLN A 102 6.83 2.28 -11.86
CA GLN A 102 6.66 1.10 -12.70
C GLN A 102 5.24 0.58 -12.55
N PHE A 103 4.50 0.47 -13.65
CA PHE A 103 3.13 -0.01 -13.65
C PHE A 103 3.15 -1.54 -13.73
N ILE A 104 2.64 -2.19 -12.68
CA ILE A 104 2.50 -3.66 -12.59
C ILE A 104 1.12 -4.08 -13.11
N LYS A 105 0.11 -3.22 -12.92
CA LYS A 105 -1.27 -3.37 -13.41
C LYS A 105 -1.78 -2.01 -13.88
N GLY A 106 -2.59 -2.01 -14.95
CA GLY A 106 -3.12 -0.79 -15.55
C GLY A 106 -2.10 -0.07 -16.43
N GLU A 107 -2.56 0.94 -17.15
CA GLU A 107 -1.72 1.77 -18.01
C GLU A 107 -1.41 3.12 -17.34
N GLN A 108 -0.41 3.83 -17.86
CA GLN A 108 -0.13 5.20 -17.42
C GLN A 108 -1.33 6.10 -17.80
N PRO A 109 -1.84 6.91 -16.85
CA PRO A 109 -2.88 7.89 -17.14
C PRO A 109 -2.36 9.06 -17.98
#